data_AF-A0A9D2I5J2-F1
#
_entry.id   AF-A0A9D2I5J2-F1
#
_cell.length_a   1.000
_cell.length_b   1.000
_cell.length_c   1.000
_cell.angle_alpha   90.00
_cell.angle_beta   90.00
_cell.angle_gamma   90.00
#
_symmetry.space_group_name_H-M   'P 1'
#
loop_
_entity.id
_entity.type
_entity.pdbx_description
1 polymer ?
#
loop_
_entity_poly.entity_id
_entity_poly.type
_entity_poly.pdbx_seq_one_letter_code
_entity_poly.pdbx_strand_id
1 'polypeptide(L)'
;MGNCNEIAEQVSAELLKNGFVVQRYDAYSTDSIYLKIDYGVCNSIRISDHPGKRYLKYRYNIGAFVKRPRREKDQFERIYFKAEDAENLVRQVLKDREEKMRRFGEERYRDFMKKNRRENAEKRGFWSQAKILNP
;
A
#
# COMPACT_ATOMS: atom_id res chain seq x y z
N MET A 1 7.76 14.24 -14.65
CA MET A 1 8.00 13.80 -13.26
C MET A 1 6.66 13.35 -12.71
N GLY A 2 6.52 12.10 -12.25
CA GLY A 2 5.23 11.65 -11.70
C GLY A 2 4.97 12.29 -10.34
N ASN A 3 3.91 13.06 -10.22
CA ASN A 3 3.47 13.65 -8.96
C ASN A 3 3.01 12.52 -8.01
N CYS A 4 3.46 12.52 -6.75
CA CYS A 4 3.05 11.48 -5.79
C CYS A 4 1.53 11.40 -5.63
N ASN A 5 0.82 12.52 -5.73
CA ASN A 5 -0.64 12.55 -5.73
C ASN A 5 -1.23 11.84 -6.95
N GLU A 6 -0.73 12.12 -8.16
CA GLU A 6 -1.21 11.46 -9.38
C GLU A 6 -1.03 9.94 -9.31
N ILE A 7 0.13 9.48 -8.85
CA ILE A 7 0.40 8.06 -8.64
C ILE A 7 -0.57 7.49 -7.59
N ALA A 8 -0.83 8.22 -6.50
CA ALA A 8 -1.74 7.79 -5.46
C ALA A 8 -3.18 7.67 -5.95
N GLU A 9 -3.67 8.63 -6.73
CA GLU A 9 -5.00 8.59 -7.34
C GLU A 9 -5.12 7.43 -8.32
N GLN A 10 -4.15 7.29 -9.24
CA GLN A 10 -4.14 6.21 -10.23
C GLN A 10 -4.16 4.82 -9.55
N VAL A 11 -3.27 4.60 -8.58
CA VAL A 11 -3.16 3.32 -7.88
C VAL A 11 -4.41 3.08 -7.04
N SER A 12 -4.94 4.09 -6.35
CA SER A 12 -6.14 3.94 -5.52
C SER A 12 -7.36 3.62 -6.36
N ALA A 13 -7.57 4.32 -7.49
CA ALA A 13 -8.69 4.07 -8.39
C ALA A 13 -8.69 2.64 -8.93
N GLU A 14 -7.54 2.14 -9.40
CA GLU A 14 -7.43 0.77 -9.89
C GLU A 14 -7.64 -0.27 -8.77
N LEU A 15 -7.13 -0.03 -7.56
CA LEU A 15 -7.39 -0.92 -6.43
C LEU A 15 -8.87 -0.93 -6.02
N LEU A 16 -9.53 0.24 -5.96
CA LEU A 16 -10.95 0.33 -5.64
C LEU A 16 -11.80 -0.40 -6.68
N LYS A 17 -11.49 -0.22 -7.97
CA LYS A 17 -12.14 -0.94 -9.08
C LYS A 17 -12.02 -2.46 -8.98
N ASN A 18 -10.94 -2.97 -8.39
CA ASN A 18 -10.72 -4.39 -8.13
C ASN A 18 -11.22 -4.84 -6.73
N GLY A 19 -12.09 -4.07 -6.09
CA GLY A 19 -12.77 -4.46 -4.86
C GLY A 19 -11.87 -4.48 -3.62
N PHE A 20 -10.78 -3.72 -3.61
CA PHE A 20 -9.99 -3.50 -2.39
C PHE A 20 -10.61 -2.39 -1.54
N VAL A 21 -10.40 -2.47 -0.23
CA VAL A 21 -10.56 -1.33 0.67
C VAL A 21 -9.21 -0.61 0.75
N VAL A 22 -9.20 0.69 0.42
CA VAL A 22 -7.99 1.51 0.45
C VAL A 22 -8.10 2.57 1.54
N GLN A 23 -7.10 2.62 2.41
CA GLN A 23 -6.92 3.69 3.39
C GLN A 23 -5.75 4.56 2.97
N ARG A 24 -5.96 5.87 2.90
CA ARG A 24 -4.94 6.83 2.49
C ARG A 24 -4.57 7.77 3.64
N TYR A 25 -3.28 7.96 3.84
CA TYR A 25 -2.72 8.96 4.74
C TYR A 25 -1.64 9.74 4.01
N ASP A 26 -1.76 11.07 4.05
CA ASP A 26 -0.82 12.00 3.45
C ASP A 26 0.05 12.57 4.57
N ALA A 27 1.37 12.50 4.43
CA ALA A 27 2.28 12.97 5.46
C ALA A 27 2.17 14.49 5.62
N TYR A 28 2.22 14.97 6.86
CA TYR A 28 2.16 16.40 7.15
C TYR A 28 3.41 17.17 6.68
N SER A 29 4.59 16.56 6.81
CA SER A 29 5.88 17.25 6.63
C SER A 29 6.67 16.80 5.41
N THR A 30 6.14 15.88 4.60
CA THR A 30 6.80 15.39 3.40
C THR A 30 5.77 15.08 2.31
N ASP A 31 6.21 14.97 1.05
CA ASP A 31 5.36 14.55 -0.07
C ASP A 31 5.12 13.02 -0.10
N SER A 32 5.21 12.35 1.04
CA SER A 32 4.91 10.92 1.14
C SER A 32 3.41 10.68 1.32
N ILE A 33 2.88 9.78 0.50
CA ILE A 33 1.53 9.25 0.64
C ILE A 33 1.62 7.76 0.97
N TYR A 34 0.79 7.33 1.91
CA TYR A 34 0.77 5.96 2.40
C TYR A 34 -0.61 5.37 2.16
N LEU A 35 -0.64 4.23 1.48
CA LEU A 35 -1.85 3.44 1.31
C LEU A 35 -1.76 2.18 2.16
N LYS A 36 -2.83 1.85 2.87
CA LYS A 36 -3.00 0.55 3.51
C LYS A 36 -4.19 -0.15 2.87
N ILE A 37 -3.98 -1.40 2.49
CA ILE A 37 -4.88 -2.16 1.61
C ILE A 37 -5.54 -3.27 2.41
N ASP A 38 -6.86 -3.38 2.31
CA ASP A 38 -7.69 -4.35 3.03
C ASP A 38 -7.37 -4.37 4.53
N TYR A 39 -7.37 -3.18 5.14
CA TYR A 39 -7.01 -3.00 6.56
C TYR A 39 -5.62 -3.59 6.88
N GLY A 40 -4.69 -3.50 5.93
CA GLY A 40 -3.31 -3.96 6.07
C GLY A 40 -3.12 -5.46 5.86
N VAL A 41 -4.18 -6.21 5.60
CA VAL A 41 -4.08 -7.62 5.22
C VAL A 41 -3.31 -7.75 3.91
N CYS A 42 -3.51 -6.84 2.95
CA CYS A 42 -2.74 -6.79 1.71
C CYS A 42 -1.55 -5.82 1.77
N ASN A 43 -0.98 -5.64 2.97
CA ASN A 43 0.15 -4.76 3.25
C ASN A 43 -0.11 -3.27 2.95
N SER A 44 0.95 -2.52 2.70
CA SER A 44 0.93 -1.07 2.51
C SER A 44 1.83 -0.66 1.35
N ILE A 45 1.42 0.40 0.65
CA ILE A 45 2.16 1.05 -0.42
C ILE A 45 2.66 2.39 0.12
N ARG A 46 3.94 2.68 -0.09
CA ARG A 46 4.50 4.02 0.11
C ARG A 46 4.77 4.66 -1.25
N ILE A 47 4.24 5.85 -1.43
CA ILE A 47 4.41 6.68 -2.62
C ILE A 47 5.20 7.90 -2.17
N SER A 48 6.37 8.13 -2.76
CA SER A 48 7.26 9.21 -2.32
C SER A 48 8.28 9.59 -3.38
N ASP A 49 8.77 10.81 -3.31
CA ASP A 49 9.88 11.35 -4.10
C ASP A 49 11.27 11.15 -3.45
N HIS A 50 11.33 10.66 -2.20
CA HIS A 50 12.58 10.48 -1.45
C HIS A 50 12.71 9.06 -0.85
N PRO A 51 13.93 8.57 -0.56
CA PRO A 51 14.15 7.21 -0.04
C PRO A 51 13.50 6.90 1.30
N GLY A 52 13.29 7.91 2.14
CA GLY A 52 12.72 7.75 3.49
C GLY A 52 13.74 7.18 4.49
N LYS A 53 13.27 6.82 5.69
CA LYS A 53 14.11 6.30 6.77
C LYS A 53 14.33 4.79 6.61
N ARG A 54 15.59 4.33 6.70
CA ARG A 54 15.99 2.92 6.48
C ARG A 54 15.25 1.88 7.34
N TYR A 55 14.78 2.26 8.53
CA TYR A 55 14.07 1.34 9.42
C TYR A 55 12.58 1.18 9.09
N LEU A 56 12.00 2.03 8.24
CA LEU A 56 10.61 1.91 7.81
C LEU A 56 10.54 0.96 6.62
N LYS A 57 9.81 -0.16 6.81
CA LYS A 57 9.77 -1.25 5.84
C LYS A 57 8.37 -1.41 5.26
N TYR A 58 8.12 -0.79 4.11
CA TYR A 58 6.87 -0.95 3.36
C TYR A 58 7.03 -2.06 2.32
N ARG A 59 5.99 -2.88 2.16
CA ARG A 59 5.97 -3.99 1.20
C ARG A 59 6.13 -3.50 -0.23
N TYR A 60 5.41 -2.45 -0.60
CA TYR A 60 5.47 -1.83 -1.93
C TYR A 60 5.91 -0.38 -1.80
N ASN A 61 6.81 0.05 -2.67
CA ASN A 61 7.35 1.40 -2.69
C ASN A 61 7.40 1.90 -4.13
N ILE A 62 6.97 3.14 -4.36
CA ILE A 62 6.95 3.73 -5.70
C ILE A 62 7.25 5.22 -5.64
N GLY A 63 7.89 5.74 -6.69
CA GLY A 63 8.06 7.17 -6.94
C GLY A 63 9.46 7.57 -7.38
N ALA A 64 9.72 8.87 -7.47
CA ALA A 64 10.86 9.44 -8.21
C ALA A 64 12.26 9.08 -7.65
N PHE A 65 12.33 8.65 -6.39
CA PHE A 65 13.59 8.16 -5.78
C PHE A 65 14.01 6.79 -6.31
N VAL A 66 13.09 6.01 -6.88
CA VAL A 66 13.38 4.68 -7.40
C VAL A 66 13.95 4.79 -8.80
N LYS A 67 15.28 4.75 -8.92
CA LYS A 67 15.97 4.85 -10.22
C LYS A 67 15.88 3.57 -11.07
N ARG A 68 15.72 2.42 -10.43
CA ARG A 68 15.51 1.12 -11.08
C ARG A 68 14.59 0.24 -10.22
N PRO A 69 13.69 -0.54 -10.84
CA PRO A 69 12.92 -1.53 -10.11
C PRO A 69 13.86 -2.49 -9.38
N ARG A 70 13.50 -2.86 -8.16
CA ARG A 70 14.30 -3.81 -7.38
C ARG A 70 13.47 -4.48 -6.31
N ARG A 71 13.95 -5.64 -5.86
CA ARG A 71 13.44 -6.37 -4.70
C ARG A 71 14.53 -6.43 -3.66
N GLU A 72 14.17 -6.16 -2.41
CA GLU A 72 15.05 -6.31 -1.26
C GLU A 72 14.40 -7.29 -0.31
N LYS A 73 15.13 -8.30 0.15
CA LYS A 73 14.63 -9.27 1.12
C LYS A 73 15.53 -9.27 2.35
N ASP A 74 14.96 -8.85 3.47
CA ASP A 74 15.53 -9.13 4.78
C ASP A 74 14.65 -10.17 5.50
N GLN A 75 13.97 -9.80 6.59
CA GLN A 75 12.90 -10.59 7.19
C GLN A 75 11.65 -10.61 6.30
N PHE A 76 11.34 -9.49 5.64
CA PHE A 76 10.20 -9.36 4.74
C PHE A 76 10.65 -8.77 3.41
N GLU A 77 10.12 -9.32 2.30
CA GLU A 77 10.43 -8.78 0.98
C GLU A 77 9.75 -7.42 0.77
N ARG A 78 10.52 -6.48 0.23
CA ARG A 78 10.11 -5.15 -0.22
C ARG A 78 10.32 -5.05 -1.73
N ILE A 79 9.35 -4.48 -2.42
CA ILE A 79 9.37 -4.30 -3.87
C ILE A 79 9.33 -2.80 -4.15
N TYR A 80 10.23 -2.33 -5.01
CA TYR A 80 10.34 -0.94 -5.41
C TYR A 80 10.07 -0.80 -6.90
N PHE A 81 9.16 0.09 -7.25
CA PHE A 81 8.70 0.41 -8.60
C PHE A 81 9.11 1.83 -8.96
N LYS A 82 9.41 2.08 -10.24
CA LYS A 82 9.59 3.47 -10.70
C LYS A 82 8.26 4.20 -10.70
N ALA A 83 8.30 5.53 -10.73
CA ALA A 83 7.11 6.38 -10.74
C ALA A 83 6.14 6.02 -11.90
N GLU A 84 6.69 5.71 -13.07
CA GLU A 84 5.96 5.31 -14.27
C GLU A 84 5.39 3.88 -14.22
N ASP A 85 5.82 3.04 -13.27
CA ASP A 85 5.46 1.62 -13.18
C ASP A 85 4.25 1.36 -12.25
N ALA A 86 3.35 2.33 -12.10
CA ALA A 86 2.17 2.21 -11.24
C ALA A 86 1.28 1.01 -11.59
N GLU A 87 1.14 0.71 -12.88
CA GLU A 87 0.38 -0.46 -13.34
C GLU A 87 1.02 -1.79 -12.88
N ASN A 88 2.34 -1.90 -12.95
CA ASN A 88 3.07 -3.08 -12.50
C ASN A 88 2.95 -3.27 -10.98
N LEU A 89 2.90 -2.17 -10.22
CA LEU A 89 2.60 -2.21 -8.80
C LEU A 89 1.19 -2.76 -8.54
N VAL A 90 0.17 -2.26 -9.24
CA VAL A 90 -1.21 -2.73 -9.08
C VAL A 90 -1.33 -4.23 -9.40
N ARG A 91 -0.73 -4.68 -10.52
CA ARG A 91 -0.69 -6.11 -10.89
C ARG A 91 -0.04 -6.97 -9.80
N GLN A 92 1.03 -6.50 -9.17
CA GLN A 92 1.68 -7.21 -8.07
C GLN A 92 0.78 -7.29 -6.83
N VAL A 93 0.06 -6.22 -6.50
CA VAL A 93 -0.88 -6.20 -5.36
C VAL A 93 -2.06 -7.14 -5.60
N LEU A 94 -2.63 -7.16 -6.81
CA LEU A 94 -3.70 -8.08 -7.21
C LEU A 94 -3.26 -9.54 -7.03
N LYS A 95 -2.10 -9.89 -7.57
CA LYS A 95 -1.51 -11.21 -7.43
C LYS A 95 -1.28 -11.60 -5.96
N ASP A 96 -0.71 -10.70 -5.17
CA ASP A 96 -0.45 -10.97 -3.75
C ASP A 96 -1.76 -11.16 -2.95
N ARG A 97 -2.85 -10.46 -3.32
CA ARG A 97 -4.18 -10.66 -2.73
C ARG A 97 -4.74 -12.03 -3.08
N GLU A 98 -4.70 -12.39 -4.37
CA GLU A 98 -5.19 -13.68 -4.88
C GLU A 98 -4.44 -14.85 -4.22
N GLU A 99 -3.12 -14.81 -4.17
CA GLU A 99 -2.30 -15.83 -3.50
C GLU A 99 -2.65 -15.96 -2.02
N LYS A 100 -2.95 -14.83 -1.35
CA LYS A 100 -3.35 -14.82 0.05
C LYS A 100 -4.74 -15.43 0.24
N MET A 101 -5.72 -15.07 -0.61
CA MET A 101 -7.05 -15.67 -0.58
C MET A 101 -7.01 -17.17 -0.91
N ARG A 102 -6.19 -17.59 -1.88
CA ARG A 102 -5.98 -19.01 -2.20
C ARG A 102 -5.38 -19.78 -1.02
N ARG A 103 -4.46 -19.17 -0.27
CA ARG A 103 -3.79 -19.81 0.88
C ARG A 103 -4.71 -19.94 2.09
N PHE A 104 -5.51 -18.93 2.40
CA PHE A 104 -6.28 -18.87 3.65
C PHE A 104 -7.77 -19.13 3.48
N GLY A 105 -8.29 -19.04 2.26
CA GLY A 105 -9.72 -18.97 1.98
C GLY A 105 -10.26 -17.54 2.15
N GLU A 106 -11.32 -17.23 1.42
CA GLU A 106 -11.95 -15.91 1.42
C GLU A 106 -12.54 -15.54 2.79
N GLU A 107 -13.15 -16.48 3.49
CA GLU A 107 -13.74 -16.25 4.81
C GLU A 107 -12.67 -15.79 5.82
N ARG A 108 -11.57 -16.56 5.95
CA ARG A 108 -10.45 -16.19 6.83
C ARG A 108 -9.79 -14.89 6.41
N TYR A 109 -9.71 -14.61 5.11
CA TYR A 109 -9.21 -13.33 4.61
C TYR A 109 -10.05 -12.16 5.16
N ARG A 110 -11.38 -12.26 5.05
CA ARG A 110 -12.32 -11.27 5.59
C ARG A 110 -12.23 -11.15 7.10
N ASP A 111 -12.00 -12.26 7.81
CA ASP A 111 -11.82 -12.23 9.27
C ASP A 111 -10.51 -11.54 9.68
N PHE A 112 -9.42 -11.72 8.93
CA PHE A 112 -8.21 -10.92 9.13
C PHE A 112 -8.46 -9.43 8.91
N MET A 113 -9.27 -9.06 7.91
CA MET A 113 -9.63 -7.65 7.68
C MET A 113 -10.42 -7.08 8.86
N LYS A 114 -11.46 -7.80 9.33
CA LYS A 114 -12.27 -7.39 10.50
C LYS A 114 -11.42 -7.27 11.76
N LYS A 115 -10.55 -8.26 12.00
CA LYS A 115 -9.63 -8.28 13.14
C LYS A 115 -8.69 -7.08 13.10
N ASN A 116 -8.01 -6.85 11.98
CA ASN A 116 -7.11 -5.71 11.83
C ASN A 116 -7.85 -4.38 11.98
N ARG A 117 -9.06 -4.23 11.41
CA ARG A 117 -9.87 -3.03 11.59
C ARG A 117 -10.15 -2.76 13.07
N ARG A 118 -10.59 -3.78 13.81
CA ARG A 118 -10.91 -3.67 15.24
C ARG A 118 -9.68 -3.34 16.08
N GLU A 119 -8.60 -4.11 15.92
CA GLU A 119 -7.39 -4.00 16.74
C GLU A 119 -6.60 -2.70 16.51
N ASN A 120 -6.86 -2.00 15.40
CA ASN A 120 -6.18 -0.74 15.09
C ASN A 120 -7.09 0.49 15.18
N ALA A 121 -8.37 0.34 15.57
CA ALA A 121 -9.34 1.44 15.59
C ALA A 121 -8.90 2.63 16.44
N GLU A 122 -8.24 2.39 17.58
CA GLU A 122 -7.80 3.43 18.52
C GLU A 122 -6.31 3.77 18.39
N LYS A 123 -5.60 3.15 17.44
CA LYS A 123 -4.15 3.38 17.31
C LYS A 123 -3.89 4.75 16.70
N ARG A 124 -3.11 5.55 17.43
CA ARG A 124 -2.59 6.83 16.96
C ARG A 124 -1.71 6.66 15.72
N GLY A 125 -1.60 7.72 14.93
CA GLY A 125 -0.82 7.76 13.69
C GLY A 125 -1.69 7.41 12.49
N PHE A 126 -1.18 6.54 11.60
CA PHE A 126 -1.83 6.19 10.34
C PHE A 126 -3.33 5.86 10.53
N TRP A 127 -3.68 4.98 11.47
CA TRP A 127 -5.06 4.49 11.60
C TRP A 127 -6.06 5.56 12.04
N SER A 128 -5.65 6.46 12.94
CA SER A 128 -6.47 7.58 13.38
C SER A 128 -6.57 8.73 12.37
N GLN A 129 -5.65 8.82 11.40
CA GLN A 129 -5.53 9.96 10.49
C GLN A 129 -5.83 9.60 9.03
N ALA A 130 -5.81 8.32 8.67
CA ALA A 130 -6.09 7.86 7.33
C ALA A 130 -7.58 7.98 7.00
N LYS A 131 -7.87 8.36 5.76
CA LYS A 131 -9.21 8.35 5.19
C LYS A 131 -9.44 7.02 4.50
N ILE A 132 -10.61 6.41 4.70
CA ILE A 132 -11.07 5.31 3.85
C ILE A 132 -11.55 5.93 2.53
N LEU A 133 -11.01 5.45 1.42
CA LEU A 133 -11.43 5.88 0.09
C LEU A 133 -12.67 5.09 -0.34
N ASN A 134 -13.58 5.76 -1.04
CA ASN A 134 -14.77 5.14 -1.60
C ASN A 134 -14.61 5.00 -3.12
N PRO A 135 -15.22 3.98 -3.74
CA PRO A 135 -15.30 3.84 -5.20
C PRO A 135 -15.95 5.03 -5.88
#